data_AF-A0A964DCQ9-F1
#
_entry.id   AF-A0A964DCQ9-F1
#
_cell.length_a   1.000
_cell.length_b   1.000
_cell.length_c   1.000
_cell.angle_alpha   90.00
_cell.angle_beta   90.00
_cell.angle_gamma   90.00
#
_symmetry.space_group_name_H-M   'P 1'
#
loop_
_entity.id
_entity.type
_entity.pdbx_description
1 polymer ?
#
loop_
_entity_poly.entity_id
_entity_poly.type
_entity_poly.pdbx_seq_one_letter_code
_entity_poly.pdbx_strand_id
1 'polypeptide(L)'
;MAIILILIFLTFISIASAANEYKTTYTITITEDGSAIWGVEYRTLLLTKDDFDSFENYSLQLKSIYLPEFKTLMQNSALEAAAATSRNMVVGDFTGDAVIQSTPMGKYGVVRYSFNWITPR
;
A
#
# COMPACT_ATOMS: atom_id res chain seq x y z
N MET A 1 -30.00 -43.41 8.45
CA MET A 1 -28.61 -43.38 8.95
C MET A 1 -27.54 -43.16 7.86
N ALA A 2 -27.89 -43.07 6.57
CA ALA A 2 -26.94 -42.79 5.47
C ALA A 2 -26.88 -41.30 5.05
N ILE A 3 -27.94 -40.53 5.30
CA ILE A 3 -28.04 -39.10 4.89
C ILE A 3 -27.19 -38.18 5.78
N ILE A 4 -26.97 -38.55 7.05
CA ILE A 4 -26.17 -37.75 8.00
C ILE A 4 -24.66 -37.83 7.68
N LEU A 5 -24.21 -38.88 6.97
CA LEU A 5 -22.79 -39.04 6.61
C LEU A 5 -22.35 -38.13 5.45
N ILE A 6 -23.27 -37.76 4.55
CA ILE A 6 -22.96 -36.93 3.37
C ILE A 6 -22.85 -35.45 3.74
N LEU A 7 -23.54 -34.99 4.79
CA LEU A 7 -23.49 -33.59 5.21
C LEU A 7 -22.18 -33.20 5.92
N ILE A 8 -21.46 -34.17 6.50
CA ILE A 8 -20.21 -33.93 7.24
C ILE A 8 -19.00 -33.88 6.29
N PHE A 9 -19.13 -34.42 5.07
CA PHE A 9 -18.03 -34.43 4.11
C PHE A 9 -17.88 -33.12 3.32
N LEU A 10 -18.90 -32.26 3.32
CA LEU A 10 -18.89 -30.96 2.63
C LEU A 10 -18.29 -29.82 3.47
N THR A 11 -18.02 -30.01 4.76
CA THR A 11 -17.50 -28.97 5.65
C THR A 11 -15.98 -28.88 5.71
N PHE A 12 -15.25 -29.66 4.90
CA PHE A 12 -13.77 -29.71 4.91
C PHE A 12 -13.10 -29.13 3.68
N ILE A 13 -13.84 -28.51 2.75
CA ILE A 13 -13.19 -27.65 1.76
C ILE A 13 -12.90 -26.31 2.44
N SER A 14 -11.94 -26.31 3.35
CA SER A 14 -11.25 -25.07 3.71
C SER A 14 -10.50 -24.68 2.44
N ILE A 15 -11.09 -23.78 1.64
CA ILE A 15 -10.30 -23.02 0.68
C ILE A 15 -9.41 -22.15 1.57
N ALA A 16 -8.25 -22.66 1.94
CA ALA A 16 -7.21 -21.82 2.48
C ALA A 16 -6.92 -20.82 1.35
N SER A 17 -7.47 -19.61 1.45
CA SER A 17 -6.87 -18.52 0.71
C SER A 17 -5.45 -18.45 1.24
N ALA A 18 -4.47 -18.72 0.37
CA ALA A 18 -3.13 -18.24 0.64
C ALA A 18 -3.30 -16.72 0.74
N ALA A 19 -3.46 -16.21 1.95
CA ALA A 19 -3.45 -14.79 2.17
C ALA A 19 -2.03 -14.36 1.78
N ASN A 20 -1.90 -13.79 0.58
CA ASN A 20 -0.64 -13.20 0.15
C ASN A 20 -0.20 -12.24 1.26
N GLU A 21 1.06 -12.36 1.68
CA GLU A 21 1.59 -11.51 2.74
C GLU A 21 1.68 -10.09 2.20
N TYR A 22 0.72 -9.25 2.57
CA TYR A 22 0.70 -7.82 2.29
C TYR A 22 1.18 -7.07 3.53
N LYS A 23 2.16 -6.20 3.35
CA LYS A 23 2.67 -5.34 4.43
C LYS A 23 2.73 -3.89 3.97
N THR A 24 2.14 -3.00 4.75
CA THR A 24 2.29 -1.56 4.58
C THR A 24 3.13 -0.99 5.71
N THR A 25 4.14 -0.20 5.38
CA THR A 25 4.99 0.51 6.34
C THR A 25 4.88 2.00 6.10
N TYR A 26 4.59 2.75 7.15
CA TYR A 26 4.59 4.22 7.14
C TYR A 26 5.83 4.70 7.89
N THR A 27 6.62 5.55 7.25
CA THR A 27 7.76 6.23 7.85
C THR A 27 7.49 7.72 7.81
N ILE A 28 7.53 8.38 8.97
CA ILE A 28 7.25 9.81 9.09
C ILE A 28 8.44 10.45 9.80
N THR A 29 9.10 11.37 9.10
CA THR A 29 10.21 12.15 9.67
C THR A 29 9.72 13.56 9.90
N ILE A 30 9.52 13.93 11.16
CA ILE A 30 9.03 15.25 11.56
C ILE A 30 10.23 16.21 11.71
N THR A 31 10.13 17.39 11.12
CA THR A 31 11.13 18.46 11.23
C THR A 31 10.80 19.42 12.38
N GLU A 32 11.77 20.25 12.79
CA GLU A 32 11.64 21.17 13.94
C GLU A 32 10.52 22.22 13.76
N ASP A 33 10.17 22.56 12.52
CA ASP A 33 9.06 23.45 12.18
C ASP A 33 7.68 22.78 12.22
N GLY A 34 7.62 21.47 12.44
CA GLY A 34 6.38 20.69 12.43
C GLY A 34 5.91 20.27 11.03
N SER A 35 6.73 20.49 10.00
CA SER A 35 6.59 19.83 8.70
C SER A 35 7.04 18.37 8.82
N ALA A 36 6.76 17.55 7.81
CA ALA A 36 7.16 16.15 7.80
C ALA A 36 7.43 15.62 6.39
N ILE A 37 8.39 14.69 6.29
CA ILE A 37 8.58 13.86 5.10
C ILE A 37 7.91 12.52 5.37
N TRP A 38 6.99 12.13 4.49
CA TRP A 38 6.23 10.89 4.58
C TRP A 38 6.74 9.89 3.56
N GLY A 39 6.98 8.67 4.00
CA GLY A 39 7.24 7.50 3.17
C GLY A 39 6.18 6.43 3.40
N VAL A 40 5.61 5.90 2.33
CA VAL A 40 4.65 4.78 2.36
C VAL A 40 5.19 3.66 1.51
N GLU A 41 5.48 2.52 2.12
CA GLU A 41 5.97 1.32 1.43
C GLU A 41 4.94 0.20 1.49
N TYR A 42 4.48 -0.27 0.33
CA TYR A 42 3.69 -1.48 0.19
C TYR A 42 4.60 -2.62 -0.25
N ARG A 43 4.53 -3.76 0.44
CA ARG A 43 5.18 -5.00 0.04
C ARG A 43 4.15 -6.10 -0.15
N THR A 44 4.31 -6.87 -1.21
CA THR A 44 3.58 -8.11 -1.46
C THR A 44 4.56 -9.21 -1.82
N LEU A 45 4.38 -10.39 -1.25
CA LEU A 45 5.10 -11.59 -1.68
C LEU A 45 4.64 -11.99 -3.10
N LEU A 46 5.58 -12.38 -3.97
CA LEU A 46 5.31 -12.84 -5.34
C LEU A 46 5.69 -14.31 -5.44
N LEU A 47 4.69 -15.20 -5.55
CA LEU A 47 4.88 -16.66 -5.54
C LEU A 47 4.66 -17.28 -6.90
N THR A 48 3.66 -16.78 -7.62
CA THR A 48 3.17 -17.33 -8.87
C THR A 48 3.49 -16.39 -10.03
N LYS A 49 3.49 -16.94 -11.26
CA LYS A 49 3.63 -16.11 -12.47
C LYS A 49 2.57 -15.00 -12.52
N ASP A 50 1.34 -15.30 -12.11
CA ASP A 50 0.25 -14.34 -12.10
C ASP A 50 0.52 -13.17 -11.13
N ASP A 51 1.17 -13.43 -9.99
CA ASP A 51 1.59 -12.36 -9.06
C ASP A 51 2.62 -11.43 -9.72
N PHE A 52 3.60 -12.01 -10.43
CA PHE A 52 4.63 -11.24 -11.14
C PHE A 52 4.02 -10.40 -12.26
N ASP A 53 3.20 -11.02 -13.12
CA ASP A 53 2.57 -10.33 -14.24
C ASP A 53 1.64 -9.20 -13.76
N SER A 54 0.89 -9.44 -12.67
CA SER A 54 0.03 -8.43 -12.03
C SER A 54 0.84 -7.26 -11.47
N PHE A 55 1.94 -7.55 -10.77
CA PHE A 55 2.80 -6.51 -10.21
C PHE A 55 3.52 -5.70 -11.29
N GLU A 56 3.96 -6.35 -12.37
CA GLU A 56 4.58 -5.68 -13.52
C GLU A 56 3.58 -4.74 -14.21
N ASN A 57 2.35 -5.20 -14.46
CA ASN A 57 1.30 -4.34 -15.01
C ASN A 57 1.00 -3.14 -14.11
N TYR A 58 0.90 -3.34 -12.79
CA TYR A 58 0.75 -2.25 -11.83
C TYR A 58 1.93 -1.27 -11.92
N SER A 59 3.15 -1.78 -11.98
CA SER A 59 4.38 -0.96 -12.02
C SER A 59 4.45 -0.08 -13.27
N LEU A 60 3.99 -0.58 -14.43
CA LEU A 60 3.90 0.18 -15.68
C LEU A 60 2.91 1.35 -15.59
N GLN A 61 1.86 1.19 -14.79
CA GLN A 61 0.80 2.18 -14.60
C GLN A 61 1.06 3.11 -13.41
N LEU A 62 2.09 2.84 -12.59
CA LEU A 62 2.38 3.58 -11.37
C LEU A 62 2.43 5.09 -11.59
N LYS A 63 3.17 5.54 -12.62
CA LYS A 63 3.38 6.97 -12.84
C LYS A 63 2.16 7.69 -13.42
N SER A 64 1.40 7.01 -14.28
CA SER A 64 0.30 7.61 -15.04
C SER A 64 -1.05 7.52 -14.32
N ILE A 65 -1.26 6.51 -13.48
CA ILE A 65 -2.55 6.23 -12.82
C ILE A 65 -2.38 6.34 -11.30
N TYR A 66 -1.59 5.47 -10.70
CA TYR A 66 -1.60 5.30 -9.24
C TYR A 66 -0.91 6.42 -8.45
N LEU A 67 0.15 7.04 -8.99
CA LEU A 67 0.80 8.20 -8.35
C LEU A 67 -0.12 9.44 -8.35
N PRO A 68 -0.83 9.79 -9.43
CA PRO A 68 -1.89 10.79 -9.39
C PRO A 68 -3.00 10.49 -8.38
N GLU A 69 -3.48 9.25 -8.31
CA GLU A 69 -4.50 8.84 -7.31
C GLU A 69 -4.00 8.99 -5.88
N PHE A 70 -2.77 8.54 -5.61
CA PHE A 70 -2.11 8.72 -4.32
C PHE A 70 -1.98 10.20 -3.94
N LYS A 71 -1.61 11.05 -4.90
CA LYS A 71 -1.54 12.50 -4.70
C LYS A 71 -2.91 13.06 -4.32
N THR A 72 -3.97 12.72 -5.04
CA THR A 72 -5.34 13.17 -4.72
C THR A 72 -5.76 12.72 -3.32
N LEU A 73 -5.46 11.47 -2.96
CA LEU A 73 -5.76 10.94 -1.63
C LEU A 73 -5.05 11.73 -0.53
N MET A 74 -3.75 11.99 -0.66
CA MET A 74 -2.99 12.74 0.35
C MET A 74 -3.38 14.22 0.39
N GLN A 75 -3.76 14.82 -0.75
CA GLN A 75 -4.30 16.18 -0.79
C GLN A 75 -5.62 16.28 -0.01
N ASN A 76 -6.52 15.31 -0.17
CA ASN A 76 -7.76 15.26 0.59
C ASN A 76 -7.49 15.06 2.09
N SER A 77 -6.56 14.18 2.45
CA SER A 77 -6.13 13.97 3.84
C SER A 77 -5.58 15.26 4.48
N ALA A 78 -4.79 16.04 3.73
CA ALA A 78 -4.30 17.34 4.19
C ALA A 78 -5.42 18.37 4.40
N LEU A 79 -6.43 18.40 3.52
CA LEU A 79 -7.60 19.27 3.69
C LEU A 79 -8.40 18.91 4.94
N GLU A 80 -8.63 17.63 5.19
CA GLU A 80 -9.34 17.14 6.38
C GLU A 80 -8.57 17.47 7.66
N ALA A 81 -7.26 17.24 7.67
CA ALA A 81 -6.40 17.57 8.80
C ALA A 81 -6.32 19.08 9.06
N ALA A 82 -6.28 19.90 7.99
CA ALA A 82 -6.30 21.35 8.11
C ALA A 82 -7.59 21.84 8.76
N ALA A 83 -8.75 21.31 8.33
CA ALA A 83 -10.04 21.63 8.92
C ALA A 83 -10.13 21.20 10.40
N ALA A 84 -9.67 19.99 10.72
CA ALA A 84 -9.74 19.46 12.09
C ALA A 84 -8.85 20.21 13.08
N THR A 85 -7.71 20.74 12.61
CA THR A 85 -6.71 21.42 13.46
C THR A 85 -6.79 22.95 13.39
N SER A 86 -7.58 23.50 12.46
CA SER A 86 -7.60 24.93 12.14
C SER A 86 -6.21 25.50 11.78
N ARG A 87 -5.34 24.65 11.21
CA ARG A 87 -4.01 25.02 10.71
C ARG A 87 -3.95 24.79 9.22
N ASN A 88 -3.27 25.67 8.48
CA ASN A 88 -3.03 25.40 7.06
C ASN A 88 -2.11 24.18 6.93
N MET A 89 -2.37 23.32 5.93
CA MET A 89 -1.56 22.14 5.66
C MET A 89 -1.49 21.95 4.15
N VAL A 90 -0.28 21.78 3.63
CA VAL A 90 -0.03 21.63 2.19
C VAL A 90 0.82 20.40 1.96
N VAL A 91 0.45 19.58 0.98
CA VAL A 91 1.24 18.41 0.57
C VAL A 91 1.81 18.59 -0.82
N GLY A 92 3.05 18.14 -1.02
CA GLY A 92 3.80 18.36 -2.26
C GLY A 92 4.92 17.34 -2.48
N ASP A 93 5.70 17.55 -3.55
CA ASP A 93 6.91 16.77 -3.88
C ASP A 93 6.69 15.24 -3.93
N PHE A 94 5.57 14.85 -4.54
CA PHE A 94 5.18 13.46 -4.67
C PHE A 94 6.13 12.69 -5.59
N THR A 95 6.66 11.59 -5.06
CA THR A 95 7.41 10.59 -5.81
C THR A 95 6.80 9.21 -5.59
N GLY A 96 7.05 8.31 -6.53
CA GLY A 96 6.60 6.93 -6.43
C GLY A 96 7.49 6.00 -7.25
N ASP A 97 7.92 4.88 -6.69
CA ASP A 97 8.66 3.81 -7.38
C ASP A 97 8.05 2.44 -7.11
N ALA A 98 8.25 1.52 -8.05
CA ALA A 98 7.90 0.13 -7.89
C ALA A 98 9.05 -0.74 -8.37
N VAL A 99 9.42 -1.73 -7.56
CA VAL A 99 10.55 -2.62 -7.83
C VAL A 99 10.26 -4.02 -7.31
N ILE A 100 10.83 -5.03 -7.97
CA ILE A 100 10.88 -6.38 -7.43
C ILE A 100 12.18 -6.51 -6.61
N GLN A 101 12.06 -6.85 -5.33
CA GLN A 101 13.18 -7.13 -4.44
C GLN A 101 13.30 -8.63 -4.19
N SER A 102 14.51 -9.17 -4.38
CA SER A 102 14.83 -10.54 -4.03
C SER A 102 15.48 -10.59 -2.65
N THR A 103 14.94 -11.43 -1.77
CA THR A 103 15.44 -11.63 -0.40
C THR A 103 15.60 -13.13 -0.14
N PRO A 104 16.29 -13.55 0.94
CA PRO A 104 16.34 -14.96 1.33
C PRO A 104 14.96 -15.57 1.61
N MET A 105 13.96 -14.75 1.96
CA MET A 105 12.59 -15.18 2.25
C MET A 105 11.67 -15.20 1.02
N GLY A 106 12.17 -14.81 -0.16
CA GLY A 106 11.38 -14.78 -1.39
C GLY A 106 11.52 -13.47 -2.17
N LYS A 107 10.75 -13.36 -3.25
CA LYS A 107 10.67 -12.16 -4.09
C LYS A 107 9.44 -11.34 -3.71
N TYR A 108 9.63 -10.03 -3.60
CA TYR A 108 8.58 -9.11 -3.19
C TYR A 108 8.41 -8.02 -4.23
N GLY A 109 7.16 -7.75 -4.59
CA GLY A 109 6.79 -6.52 -5.25
C GLY A 109 6.76 -5.42 -4.20
N VAL A 110 7.53 -4.36 -4.40
CA VAL A 110 7.63 -3.25 -3.45
C VAL A 110 7.31 -1.94 -4.15
N VAL A 111 6.28 -1.25 -3.65
CA VAL A 111 5.88 0.08 -4.11
C VAL A 111 6.18 1.08 -3.01
N ARG A 112 6.87 2.16 -3.35
CA ARG A 112 7.16 3.24 -2.40
C ARG A 112 6.57 4.53 -2.93
N TYR A 113 5.92 5.27 -2.05
CA TYR A 113 5.56 6.65 -2.27
C TYR A 113 6.27 7.53 -1.25
N SER A 114 6.65 8.73 -1.66
CA SER A 114 7.15 9.75 -0.75
C SER A 114 6.53 11.10 -1.08
N PHE A 115 6.26 11.90 -0.06
CA PHE A 115 5.77 13.27 -0.24
C PHE A 115 6.10 14.14 0.98
N ASN A 116 6.07 15.45 0.80
CA ASN A 116 6.28 16.43 1.84
C ASN A 116 4.94 16.92 2.38
N TRP A 117 4.82 17.00 3.70
CA TRP A 117 3.74 17.63 4.42
C TRP A 117 4.25 18.91 5.07
N ILE A 118 3.79 20.05 4.59
CA ILE A 118 4.20 21.37 5.06
C ILE A 118 3.12 21.90 5.98
N THR A 119 3.51 22.23 7.20
CA THR A 119 2.65 22.91 8.16
C THR A 119 3.19 24.32 8.35
N PRO A 120 2.62 25.34 7.67
CA PRO A 120 3.04 26.72 7.85
C PRO A 120 2.92 27.12 9.32
N ARG A 121 3.91 27.88 9.81
CA ARG A 121 3.85 28.51 11.13
C ARG A 121 2.84 29.65 11.12
#